data_AF-A0A7X7B7P5-F1
#
_entry.id   AF-A0A7X7B7P5-F1
#
_cell.length_a   1.000
_cell.length_b   1.000
_cell.length_c   1.000
_cell.angle_alpha   90.00
_cell.angle_beta   90.00
_cell.angle_gamma   90.00
#
_symmetry.space_group_name_H-M   'P 1'
#
loop_
_entity.id
_entity.type
_entity.pdbx_description
1 polymer ?
#
loop_
_entity_poly.entity_id
_entity_poly.type
_entity_poly.pdbx_seq_one_letter_code
_entity_poly.pdbx_strand_id
1 'polypeptide(L)'
;MSAILRVVFVLLLVVTPFFSGCRQQAQQKPPPPPPTVGVSVITEGFEEIIVPFKEELMKLARERQVRLTWKEATDPGRQRQHFDELIKQNPDVLLAFLPEEKRALEFAKRAEEKEIKLLAIGMLPLDIPLDGFIGIEARRIGREQGEFLTEALKNTERPKILILNSVPDDPTERQILEGNREALQAIPGLQLFEREMPKEDVPLGLNKIWGEVGALDGVITHVPKATGAVLLSLEGQPFRPVTIGIGAGKEAAQLIAGGHHRAEVDLEPETMAGYALEAALHLAQTGEWEFDDWVDNGAYQIPVQYVPSRVITRENLDLLQDRHGKIEPKRPDDHSSGGAWQENSDEQGGQEQNRDSQGAKIKVKLKDGQQLEFQVPGEIEGVEIQGEKQDAGQQDDGKQGGQQGQDEQGGGQQK
;
A
#
# COMPACT_ATOMS: atom_id res chain seq x y z
N MET A 1 -105.48 -25.06 -23.97
CA MET A 1 -104.93 -25.57 -22.70
C MET A 1 -103.44 -25.24 -22.66
N SER A 2 -103.10 -24.23 -21.87
CA SER A 2 -102.21 -24.36 -20.70
C SER A 2 -100.73 -24.45 -21.13
N ALA A 3 -99.97 -23.36 -21.07
CA ALA A 3 -99.25 -22.96 -19.87
C ALA A 3 -98.54 -24.17 -19.24
N ILE A 4 -97.22 -24.26 -19.51
CA ILE A 4 -96.12 -25.01 -18.85
C ILE A 4 -95.23 -25.61 -19.95
N LEU A 5 -94.47 -24.75 -20.66
CA LEU A 5 -93.17 -25.12 -21.25
C LEU A 5 -92.43 -23.89 -21.78
N ARG A 6 -92.36 -22.83 -20.96
CA ARG A 6 -91.69 -21.55 -21.29
C ARG A 6 -90.39 -21.31 -20.50
N VAL A 7 -89.79 -22.35 -19.92
CA VAL A 7 -88.66 -22.16 -18.98
C VAL A 7 -87.35 -22.85 -19.39
N VAL A 8 -87.30 -23.68 -20.44
CA VAL A 8 -86.06 -24.44 -20.75
C VAL A 8 -85.33 -23.96 -22.02
N PHE A 9 -85.86 -22.96 -22.74
CA PHE A 9 -85.31 -22.53 -24.03
C PHE A 9 -84.56 -21.18 -24.01
N VAL A 10 -84.11 -20.73 -22.83
CA VAL A 10 -83.44 -19.41 -22.66
C VAL A 10 -82.02 -19.50 -22.10
N LEU A 11 -81.50 -20.68 -21.76
CA LEU A 11 -80.21 -20.80 -21.06
C LEU A 11 -79.10 -21.53 -21.84
N LEU A 12 -79.15 -21.50 -23.18
CA LEU A 12 -78.09 -22.05 -24.03
C LEU A 12 -77.81 -21.17 -25.26
N LEU A 13 -77.98 -19.85 -25.10
CA LEU A 13 -77.21 -18.85 -25.84
C LEU A 13 -75.93 -18.63 -25.04
N VAL A 14 -74.95 -19.50 -25.29
CA VAL A 14 -73.56 -19.34 -24.85
C VAL A 14 -73.08 -18.01 -25.44
N VAL A 15 -73.19 -16.98 -24.61
CA VAL A 15 -72.49 -15.71 -24.71
C VAL A 15 -71.01 -16.07 -24.80
N THR A 16 -70.45 -16.11 -26.01
CA THR A 16 -69.01 -15.97 -26.21
C THR A 16 -68.66 -14.55 -25.78
N PRO A 17 -68.02 -14.35 -24.61
CA PRO A 17 -67.53 -13.03 -24.29
C PRO A 17 -66.38 -12.80 -25.26
N PHE A 18 -66.49 -11.76 -26.07
CA PHE A 18 -65.34 -11.08 -26.62
C PHE A 18 -64.49 -10.62 -25.44
N PHE A 19 -63.63 -11.50 -24.92
CA PHE A 19 -62.45 -11.11 -24.17
C PHE A 19 -61.47 -10.54 -25.19
N SER A 20 -61.78 -9.34 -25.70
CA SER A 20 -60.76 -8.37 -26.08
C SER A 20 -60.09 -7.93 -24.77
N GLY A 21 -59.35 -8.84 -24.17
CA GLY A 21 -58.38 -8.50 -23.15
C GLY A 21 -57.35 -7.63 -23.85
N CYS A 22 -57.44 -6.32 -23.66
CA CYS A 22 -56.28 -5.47 -23.67
C CYS A 22 -55.29 -6.11 -22.70
N ARG A 23 -54.41 -6.96 -23.25
CA ARG A 23 -53.21 -7.42 -22.58
C ARG A 23 -52.37 -6.16 -22.45
N GLN A 24 -52.64 -5.39 -21.40
CA GLN A 24 -51.68 -4.46 -20.85
C GLN A 24 -50.44 -5.33 -20.63
N GLN A 25 -49.52 -5.28 -21.60
CA GLN A 25 -48.14 -5.65 -21.39
C GLN A 25 -47.81 -5.00 -20.06
N ALA A 26 -47.62 -5.81 -19.02
CA ALA A 26 -47.08 -5.32 -17.77
C ALA A 26 -45.84 -4.55 -18.21
N GLN A 27 -45.89 -3.22 -18.14
CA GLN A 27 -44.75 -2.38 -18.45
C GLN A 27 -43.68 -2.91 -17.52
N GLN A 28 -42.70 -3.62 -18.09
CA GLN A 28 -41.55 -4.06 -17.34
C GLN A 28 -41.02 -2.79 -16.72
N LYS A 29 -41.07 -2.69 -15.38
CA LYS A 29 -40.46 -1.57 -14.68
C LYS A 29 -39.03 -1.47 -15.24
N PRO A 30 -38.57 -0.28 -15.65
CA PRO A 30 -37.20 -0.14 -16.09
C PRO A 30 -36.29 -0.75 -15.02
N PRO A 31 -35.23 -1.46 -15.42
CA PRO A 31 -34.32 -2.06 -14.46
C PRO A 31 -33.84 -0.97 -13.49
N PRO A 32 -33.67 -1.30 -12.20
CA PRO A 32 -33.17 -0.33 -11.24
C PRO A 32 -31.84 0.26 -11.77
N PRO A 33 -31.57 1.54 -11.48
CA PRO A 33 -30.31 2.14 -11.88
C PRO A 33 -29.14 1.34 -11.30
N PRO A 34 -28.00 1.28 -12.00
CA PRO A 34 -26.85 0.55 -11.49
C PRO A 34 -26.35 1.19 -10.18
N PRO A 35 -25.99 0.36 -9.17
CA PRO A 35 -25.42 0.83 -7.92
C PRO A 35 -24.23 1.77 -8.15
N THR A 36 -24.12 2.80 -7.30
CA THR A 36 -23.01 3.75 -7.31
C THR A 36 -22.10 3.51 -6.13
N VAL A 37 -20.81 3.33 -6.41
CA VAL A 37 -19.78 3.10 -5.39
C VAL A 37 -18.72 4.17 -5.51
N GLY A 38 -18.49 4.91 -4.42
CA GLY A 38 -17.34 5.81 -4.31
C GLY A 38 -16.19 5.11 -3.61
N VAL A 39 -14.96 5.34 -4.06
CA VAL A 39 -13.76 4.75 -3.46
C VAL A 39 -12.74 5.84 -3.15
N SER A 40 -12.26 5.90 -1.91
CA SER A 40 -11.26 6.86 -1.45
C SER A 40 -10.08 6.15 -0.80
N VAL A 41 -8.87 6.33 -1.35
CA VAL A 41 -7.66 5.65 -0.84
C VAL A 41 -6.48 6.62 -0.69
N ILE A 42 -5.55 6.27 0.20
CA ILE A 42 -4.18 6.80 0.23
C ILE A 42 -3.28 5.72 -0.37
N THR A 43 -2.49 6.09 -1.37
CA THR A 43 -1.63 5.13 -2.11
C THR A 43 -0.18 5.16 -1.64
N GLU A 44 0.28 6.28 -1.09
CA GLU A 44 1.67 6.45 -0.69
C GLU A 44 2.10 5.39 0.34
N GLY A 45 3.09 4.57 -0.04
CA GLY A 45 3.61 3.48 0.79
C GLY A 45 2.81 2.17 0.75
N PHE A 46 1.70 2.13 0.02
CA PHE A 46 0.84 0.96 -0.15
C PHE A 46 0.59 0.64 -1.62
N GLU A 47 1.44 1.12 -2.54
CA GLU A 47 1.29 0.97 -3.98
C GLU A 47 1.10 -0.49 -4.39
N GLU A 48 1.88 -1.40 -3.79
CA GLU A 48 1.85 -2.83 -4.09
C GLU A 48 0.55 -3.53 -3.67
N ILE A 49 -0.29 -2.87 -2.87
CA ILE A 49 -1.60 -3.36 -2.44
C ILE A 49 -2.72 -2.60 -3.17
N ILE A 50 -2.64 -1.27 -3.22
CA ILE A 50 -3.69 -0.42 -3.77
C ILE A 50 -3.80 -0.54 -5.29
N VAL A 51 -2.68 -0.67 -6.00
CA VAL A 51 -2.69 -0.81 -7.47
C VAL A 51 -3.42 -2.09 -7.90
N PRO A 52 -3.04 -3.30 -7.44
CA PRO A 52 -3.76 -4.52 -7.82
C PRO A 52 -5.21 -4.53 -7.31
N PHE A 53 -5.48 -4.00 -6.11
CA PHE A 53 -6.86 -3.85 -5.62
C PHE A 53 -7.71 -2.99 -6.56
N LYS A 54 -7.20 -1.84 -7.00
CA LYS A 54 -7.88 -0.94 -7.95
C LYS A 54 -8.15 -1.62 -9.28
N GLU A 55 -7.15 -2.32 -9.83
CA GLU A 55 -7.27 -2.98 -11.12
C GLU A 55 -8.36 -4.06 -11.10
N GLU A 56 -8.36 -4.92 -10.08
CA GLU A 56 -9.37 -5.95 -9.92
C GLU A 56 -10.74 -5.35 -9.62
N LEU A 57 -10.84 -4.36 -8.72
CA LEU A 57 -12.11 -3.71 -8.39
C LEU A 57 -12.74 -3.05 -9.63
N MET A 58 -11.93 -2.36 -10.45
CA MET A 58 -12.39 -1.75 -11.70
C MET A 58 -12.81 -2.78 -12.74
N LYS A 59 -12.12 -3.92 -12.81
CA LYS A 59 -12.50 -5.05 -13.67
C LYS A 59 -13.85 -5.61 -13.24
N LEU A 60 -14.00 -5.98 -11.97
CA LEU A 60 -15.23 -6.54 -11.42
C LEU A 60 -16.41 -5.55 -11.53
N ALA A 61 -16.18 -4.26 -11.27
CA ALA A 61 -17.20 -3.22 -11.43
C ALA A 61 -17.72 -3.14 -12.87
N ARG A 62 -16.85 -3.26 -13.89
CA ARG A 62 -17.29 -3.31 -15.30
C ARG A 62 -18.11 -4.56 -15.59
N GLU A 63 -17.67 -5.72 -15.11
CA GLU A 63 -18.38 -7.00 -15.33
C GLU A 63 -19.76 -7.01 -14.66
N ARG A 64 -19.88 -6.38 -13.49
CA ARG A 64 -21.12 -6.30 -12.70
C ARG A 64 -21.95 -5.03 -12.97
N GLN A 65 -21.54 -4.21 -13.94
CA GLN A 65 -22.21 -2.97 -14.35
C GLN A 65 -22.39 -1.96 -13.20
N VAL A 66 -21.41 -1.87 -12.30
CA VAL A 66 -21.38 -0.92 -11.18
C VAL A 66 -20.79 0.41 -11.63
N ARG A 67 -21.39 1.52 -11.21
CA ARG A 67 -20.83 2.85 -11.45
C ARG A 67 -19.85 3.19 -10.34
N LEU A 68 -18.56 3.05 -10.63
CA LEU A 68 -17.50 3.30 -9.67
C LEU A 68 -16.85 4.67 -9.88
N THR A 69 -16.73 5.46 -8.82
CA THR A 69 -15.92 6.69 -8.78
C THR A 69 -14.69 6.46 -7.90
N TRP A 70 -13.50 6.40 -8.51
CA TRP A 70 -12.24 6.23 -7.80
C TRP A 70 -11.57 7.57 -7.51
N LYS A 71 -11.14 7.78 -6.26
CA LYS A 71 -10.36 8.93 -5.82
C LYS A 71 -9.14 8.47 -5.03
N GLU A 72 -7.98 8.96 -5.46
CA GLU A 72 -6.68 8.52 -4.97
C GLU A 72 -5.88 9.71 -4.47
N ALA A 73 -5.40 9.64 -3.23
CA ALA A 73 -4.57 10.66 -2.63
C ALA A 73 -3.18 10.10 -2.29
N THR A 74 -2.19 10.98 -2.26
CA THR A 74 -0.87 10.71 -1.69
C THR A 74 -0.82 11.10 -0.22
N ASP A 75 -1.54 12.15 0.18
CA ASP A 75 -1.58 12.63 1.55
C ASP A 75 -3.01 12.61 2.17
N PRO A 76 -3.10 12.54 3.51
CA PRO A 76 -4.38 12.59 4.22
C PRO A 76 -5.21 13.88 4.03
N GLY A 77 -4.58 15.02 3.72
CA GLY A 77 -5.27 16.29 3.49
C GLY A 77 -6.04 16.27 2.18
N ARG A 78 -5.43 15.75 1.12
CA ARG A 78 -6.08 15.53 -0.17
C ARG A 78 -7.14 14.45 -0.12
N GLN A 79 -6.91 13.37 0.64
CA GLN A 79 -7.93 12.32 0.82
C GLN A 79 -9.24 12.88 1.42
N ARG A 80 -9.13 13.83 2.36
CA ARG A 80 -10.29 14.54 2.92
C ARG A 80 -11.11 15.25 1.84
N GLN A 81 -10.45 15.97 0.94
CA GLN A 81 -11.14 16.68 -0.15
C GLN A 81 -11.84 15.69 -1.09
N HIS A 82 -11.19 14.56 -1.40
CA HIS A 82 -11.81 13.50 -2.19
C HIS A 82 -13.04 12.89 -1.51
N PHE A 83 -12.99 12.68 -0.20
CA PHE A 83 -14.13 12.20 0.56
C PHE A 83 -15.31 13.19 0.49
N ASP A 84 -15.05 14.50 0.57
CA ASP A 84 -16.07 15.55 0.40
C ASP A 84 -16.72 15.52 -0.98
N GLU A 85 -15.90 15.34 -2.02
CA GLU A 85 -16.37 15.24 -3.40
C GLU A 85 -17.23 13.99 -3.62
N LEU A 86 -16.84 12.85 -3.04
CA LEU A 86 -17.59 11.61 -3.14
C LEU A 86 -18.92 11.71 -2.39
N ILE A 87 -18.93 12.23 -1.16
CA ILE A 87 -20.18 12.46 -0.43
C ILE A 87 -21.15 13.35 -1.22
N LYS A 88 -20.64 14.42 -1.87
CA LYS A 88 -21.49 15.30 -2.70
C LYS A 88 -22.11 14.58 -3.90
N GLN A 89 -21.45 13.55 -4.41
CA GLN A 89 -22.00 12.69 -5.48
C GLN A 89 -23.06 11.72 -4.97
N ASN A 90 -23.18 11.56 -3.65
CA ASN A 90 -24.17 10.73 -2.97
C ASN A 90 -24.20 9.28 -3.51
N PRO A 91 -23.06 8.56 -3.49
CA PRO A 91 -23.03 7.15 -3.85
C PRO A 91 -23.85 6.32 -2.85
N ASP A 92 -24.30 5.14 -3.28
CA ASP A 92 -24.99 4.20 -2.39
C ASP A 92 -24.03 3.69 -1.30
N VAL A 93 -22.76 3.44 -1.66
CA VAL A 93 -21.71 2.95 -0.75
C VAL A 93 -20.39 3.68 -0.99
N LEU A 94 -19.66 3.94 0.10
CA LEU A 94 -18.28 4.38 0.13
C LEU A 94 -17.37 3.26 0.61
N LEU A 95 -16.36 2.93 -0.20
CA LEU A 95 -15.22 2.12 0.19
C LEU A 95 -14.05 3.05 0.54
N ALA A 96 -13.42 2.87 1.70
CA ALA A 96 -12.32 3.73 2.11
C ALA A 96 -11.18 3.00 2.81
N PHE A 97 -9.95 3.28 2.39
CA PHE A 97 -8.77 3.05 3.22
C PHE A 97 -8.65 4.26 4.15
N LEU A 98 -9.14 4.13 5.37
CA LEU A 98 -9.33 5.27 6.26
C LEU A 98 -7.99 5.77 6.85
N PRO A 99 -7.83 7.10 7.00
CA PRO A 99 -6.66 7.68 7.64
C PRO A 99 -6.73 7.51 9.16
N GLU A 100 -5.80 8.15 9.90
CA GLU A 100 -5.81 8.20 11.37
C GLU A 100 -7.20 8.50 11.98
N GLU A 101 -7.45 7.87 13.14
CA GLU A 101 -8.73 7.76 13.85
C GLU A 101 -9.54 9.08 13.88
N LYS A 102 -8.93 10.19 14.30
CA LYS A 102 -9.65 11.47 14.46
C LYS A 102 -10.28 11.96 13.16
N ARG A 103 -9.64 11.70 12.02
CA ARG A 103 -10.12 12.14 10.70
C ARG A 103 -11.15 11.16 10.17
N ALA A 104 -10.93 9.86 10.38
CA ALA A 104 -11.87 8.82 10.01
C ALA A 104 -13.23 8.96 10.70
N LEU A 105 -13.29 9.44 11.95
CA LEU A 105 -14.55 9.66 12.66
C LEU A 105 -15.41 10.77 12.04
N GLU A 106 -14.77 11.84 11.55
CA GLU A 106 -15.46 12.91 10.83
C GLU A 106 -16.07 12.38 9.52
N PHE A 107 -15.37 11.46 8.87
CA PHE A 107 -15.83 10.84 7.62
C PHE A 107 -17.06 9.95 7.87
N ALA A 108 -17.00 9.09 8.88
CA ALA A 108 -18.12 8.22 9.24
C ALA A 108 -19.39 9.00 9.57
N LYS A 109 -19.29 10.04 10.42
CA LYS A 109 -20.44 10.88 10.77
C LYS A 109 -21.10 11.53 9.55
N ARG A 110 -20.28 12.01 8.61
CA ARG A 110 -20.78 12.69 7.41
C ARG A 110 -21.39 11.73 6.39
N ALA A 111 -20.88 10.50 6.31
CA ALA A 111 -21.52 9.44 5.53
C ALA A 111 -22.88 9.08 6.14
N GLU A 112 -22.95 8.91 7.46
CA GLU A 112 -24.18 8.64 8.20
C GLU A 112 -25.23 9.74 8.02
N GLU A 113 -24.85 11.03 8.15
CA GLU A 113 -25.73 12.18 7.90
C GLU A 113 -26.35 12.22 6.48
N LYS A 114 -25.71 11.52 5.54
CA LYS A 114 -26.14 11.42 4.14
C LYS A 114 -26.76 10.07 3.79
N GLU A 115 -26.93 9.21 4.79
CA GLU A 115 -27.43 7.84 4.63
C GLU A 115 -26.59 7.02 3.64
N ILE A 116 -25.29 7.34 3.53
CA ILE A 116 -24.33 6.65 2.68
C ILE A 116 -23.67 5.55 3.50
N LYS A 117 -23.66 4.32 2.98
CA LYS A 117 -22.99 3.19 3.64
C LYS A 117 -21.49 3.33 3.58
N LEU A 118 -20.78 3.08 4.68
CA LEU A 118 -19.32 3.20 4.76
C LEU A 118 -18.67 1.87 5.14
N LEU A 119 -17.88 1.33 4.20
CA LEU A 119 -17.02 0.16 4.40
C LEU A 119 -15.56 0.60 4.49
N ALA A 120 -14.88 0.21 5.57
CA ALA A 120 -13.44 0.36 5.67
C ALA A 120 -12.72 -0.82 5.00
N ILE A 121 -11.65 -0.54 4.28
CA ILE A 121 -10.87 -1.55 3.55
C ILE A 121 -9.41 -1.56 4.01
N GLY A 122 -8.81 -2.75 4.09
CA GLY A 122 -7.38 -2.94 4.35
C GLY A 122 -7.07 -3.10 5.84
N MET A 123 -6.87 -2.00 6.55
CA MET A 123 -6.49 -2.00 7.97
C MET A 123 -7.67 -1.60 8.86
N LEU A 124 -7.80 -2.22 10.04
CA LEU A 124 -8.92 -1.99 10.96
C LEU A 124 -8.83 -0.59 11.57
N PRO A 125 -9.77 0.33 11.26
CA PRO A 125 -9.80 1.64 11.90
C PRO A 125 -10.38 1.53 13.32
N LEU A 126 -9.73 2.18 14.28
CA LEU A 126 -10.19 2.18 15.67
C LEU A 126 -11.19 3.30 15.96
N ASP A 127 -12.14 3.01 16.84
CA ASP A 127 -13.13 3.94 17.37
C ASP A 127 -14.00 4.61 16.29
N ILE A 128 -14.21 3.94 15.15
CA ILE A 128 -15.02 4.43 14.03
C ILE A 128 -16.30 3.58 13.88
N PRO A 129 -17.50 4.18 13.82
CA PRO A 129 -18.70 3.45 13.45
C PRO A 129 -18.71 3.19 11.93
N LEU A 130 -18.93 1.94 11.54
CA LEU A 130 -18.89 1.49 10.14
C LEU A 130 -20.03 0.50 9.85
N ASP A 131 -20.49 0.46 8.60
CA ASP A 131 -21.40 -0.59 8.14
C ASP A 131 -20.67 -1.93 7.91
N GLY A 132 -19.33 -1.90 7.88
CA GLY A 132 -18.50 -3.09 7.76
C GLY A 132 -17.02 -2.79 7.57
N PHE A 133 -16.20 -3.81 7.78
CA PHE A 133 -14.77 -3.82 7.55
C PHE A 133 -14.36 -5.02 6.72
N ILE A 134 -13.54 -4.80 5.69
CA ILE A 134 -13.02 -5.85 4.82
C ILE A 134 -11.51 -5.67 4.75
N GLY A 135 -10.77 -6.57 5.36
CA GLY A 135 -9.33 -6.34 5.48
C GLY A 135 -8.58 -7.48 6.12
N ILE A 136 -7.36 -7.17 6.53
CA ILE A 136 -6.44 -8.18 7.05
C ILE A 136 -6.71 -8.47 8.52
N GLU A 137 -6.43 -9.70 8.93
CA GLU A 137 -6.25 -10.03 10.35
C GLU A 137 -4.78 -9.84 10.71
N ALA A 138 -4.41 -8.64 11.16
CA ALA A 138 -3.00 -8.23 11.32
C ALA A 138 -2.19 -9.16 12.24
N ARG A 139 -2.80 -9.67 13.32
CA ARG A 139 -2.15 -10.64 14.22
C ARG A 139 -1.84 -11.96 13.53
N ARG A 140 -2.69 -12.42 12.62
CA ARG A 140 -2.42 -13.62 11.80
C ARG A 140 -1.27 -13.39 10.83
N ILE A 141 -1.17 -12.21 10.20
CA ILE A 141 -0.02 -11.90 9.33
C ILE A 141 1.30 -12.05 10.08
N GLY A 142 1.41 -11.45 11.27
CA GLY A 142 2.61 -11.58 12.09
C GLY A 142 2.90 -13.02 12.52
N ARG A 143 1.85 -13.79 12.82
CA ARG A 143 1.96 -15.22 13.15
C ARG A 143 2.51 -16.02 11.98
N GLU A 144 1.99 -15.83 10.77
CA GLU A 144 2.46 -16.50 9.56
C GLU A 144 3.95 -16.20 9.29
N GLN A 145 4.38 -14.95 9.50
CA GLN A 145 5.80 -14.59 9.39
C GLN A 145 6.68 -15.31 10.42
N GLY A 146 6.24 -15.34 11.68
CA GLY A 146 6.99 -15.99 12.75
C GLY A 146 7.00 -17.52 12.64
N GLU A 147 5.91 -18.14 12.17
CA GLU A 147 5.82 -19.58 11.94
C GLU A 147 6.77 -20.01 10.83
N PHE A 148 6.83 -19.24 9.74
CA PHE A 148 7.79 -19.48 8.66
C PHE A 148 9.24 -19.48 9.17
N LEU A 149 9.63 -18.47 9.96
CA LEU A 149 10.99 -18.42 10.54
C LEU A 149 11.23 -19.53 11.57
N THR A 150 10.23 -19.88 12.37
CA THR A 150 10.33 -20.96 13.35
C THR A 150 10.65 -22.29 12.66
N GLU A 151 9.97 -22.59 11.56
CA GLU A 151 10.25 -23.79 10.76
C GLU A 151 11.61 -23.70 10.06
N ALA A 152 11.94 -22.56 9.45
CA ALA A 152 13.20 -22.37 8.73
C ALA A 152 14.43 -22.46 9.66
N LEU A 153 14.29 -22.06 10.92
CA LEU A 153 15.37 -22.00 11.92
C LEU A 153 15.30 -23.13 12.96
N LYS A 154 14.49 -24.17 12.75
CA LYS A 154 14.29 -25.26 13.71
C LYS A 154 15.56 -26.01 14.14
N ASN A 155 16.61 -25.95 13.32
CA ASN A 155 17.91 -26.59 13.58
C ASN A 155 18.99 -25.58 14.01
N THR A 156 18.64 -24.30 14.18
CA THR A 156 19.56 -23.24 14.59
C THR A 156 19.50 -23.11 16.11
N GLU A 157 20.63 -23.26 16.78
CA GLU A 157 20.69 -23.09 18.23
C GLU A 157 20.64 -21.60 18.60
N ARG A 158 19.67 -21.22 19.46
CA ARG A 158 19.56 -19.88 20.04
C ARG A 158 19.61 -18.76 18.98
N PRO A 159 18.74 -18.81 17.95
CA PRO A 159 18.85 -17.91 16.81
C PRO A 159 18.66 -16.45 17.22
N LYS A 160 19.23 -15.55 16.43
CA LYS A 160 19.03 -14.11 16.52
C LYS A 160 18.12 -13.64 15.39
N ILE A 161 16.99 -13.02 15.74
CA ILE A 161 16.01 -12.54 14.77
C ILE A 161 15.84 -11.03 14.96
N LEU A 162 15.84 -10.29 13.86
CA LEU A 162 15.47 -8.88 13.83
C LEU A 162 14.09 -8.71 13.18
N ILE A 163 13.21 -7.94 13.80
CA ILE A 163 11.99 -7.43 13.21
C ILE A 163 12.19 -5.95 12.89
N LEU A 164 12.03 -5.59 11.61
CA LEU A 164 11.98 -4.21 11.11
C LEU A 164 10.52 -3.79 10.97
N ASN A 165 10.02 -3.08 11.99
CA ASN A 165 8.64 -2.61 12.06
C ASN A 165 8.43 -1.27 11.36
N SER A 166 7.17 -0.94 11.04
CA SER A 166 6.81 0.31 10.36
C SER A 166 6.72 1.51 11.32
N VAL A 167 5.75 1.51 12.24
CA VAL A 167 5.55 2.52 13.30
C VAL A 167 4.97 1.84 14.54
N PRO A 168 5.71 1.71 15.66
CA PRO A 168 5.27 0.95 16.84
C PRO A 168 3.95 1.42 17.48
N ASP A 169 3.58 2.69 17.31
CA ASP A 169 2.35 3.26 17.87
C ASP A 169 1.10 2.98 17.01
N ASP A 170 1.26 2.44 15.81
CA ASP A 170 0.14 2.05 14.95
C ASP A 170 -0.54 0.77 15.50
N PRO A 171 -1.88 0.75 15.66
CA PRO A 171 -2.60 -0.42 16.16
C PRO A 171 -2.41 -1.69 15.33
N THR A 172 -2.34 -1.57 14.01
CA THR A 172 -2.13 -2.69 13.10
C THR A 172 -0.73 -3.25 13.29
N GLU A 173 0.28 -2.38 13.35
CA GLU A 173 1.67 -2.77 13.61
C GLU A 173 1.81 -3.51 14.95
N ARG A 174 1.15 -3.04 16.02
CA ARG A 174 1.15 -3.74 17.31
C ARG A 174 0.60 -5.16 17.20
N GLN A 175 -0.49 -5.35 16.46
CA GLN A 175 -1.07 -6.68 16.25
C GLN A 175 -0.13 -7.59 15.45
N ILE A 176 0.54 -7.07 14.40
CA ILE A 176 1.55 -7.84 13.65
C ILE A 176 2.68 -8.27 14.59
N LEU A 177 3.23 -7.35 15.38
CA LEU A 177 4.29 -7.66 16.36
C LEU A 177 3.86 -8.71 17.40
N GLU A 178 2.63 -8.63 17.91
CA GLU A 178 2.07 -9.65 18.80
C GLU A 178 2.02 -11.02 18.13
N GLY A 179 1.55 -11.08 16.88
CA GLY A 179 1.56 -12.29 16.06
C GLY A 179 2.97 -12.87 15.87
N ASN A 180 3.95 -12.04 15.53
CA ASN A 180 5.34 -12.49 15.39
C ASN A 180 5.85 -13.07 16.71
N ARG A 181 5.67 -12.35 17.82
CA ARG A 181 6.14 -12.80 19.14
C ARG A 181 5.50 -14.12 19.53
N GLU A 182 4.21 -14.31 19.29
CA GLU A 182 3.51 -15.56 19.60
C GLU A 182 4.09 -16.77 18.87
N ALA A 183 4.34 -16.64 17.57
CA ALA A 183 4.91 -17.73 16.79
C ALA A 183 6.38 -18.00 17.18
N LEU A 184 7.15 -16.93 17.39
CA LEU A 184 8.58 -17.03 17.69
C LEU A 184 8.86 -17.50 19.13
N GLN A 185 7.91 -17.40 20.06
CA GLN A 185 8.03 -17.93 21.43
C GLN A 185 8.34 -19.43 21.47
N ALA A 186 8.01 -20.18 20.41
CA ALA A 186 8.31 -21.60 20.30
C ALA A 186 9.82 -21.90 20.17
N ILE A 187 10.64 -20.91 19.83
CA ILE A 187 12.08 -21.09 19.56
C ILE A 187 12.91 -21.01 20.86
N PRO A 188 13.55 -22.11 21.31
CA PRO A 188 14.31 -22.11 22.54
C PRO A 188 15.55 -21.20 22.48
N GLY A 189 15.67 -20.30 23.46
CA GLY A 189 16.85 -19.43 23.60
C GLY A 189 16.97 -18.35 22.51
N LEU A 190 15.89 -18.06 21.79
CA LEU A 190 15.77 -16.97 20.84
C LEU A 190 16.24 -15.64 21.43
N GLN A 191 17.01 -14.89 20.64
CA GLN A 191 17.29 -13.48 20.85
C GLN A 191 16.50 -12.67 19.82
N LEU A 192 15.46 -11.99 20.28
CA LEU A 192 14.61 -11.15 19.42
C LEU A 192 15.00 -9.69 19.56
N PHE A 193 15.22 -9.03 18.42
CA PHE A 193 15.45 -7.59 18.32
C PHE A 193 14.29 -6.97 17.53
N GLU A 194 13.80 -5.83 17.99
CA GLU A 194 12.78 -5.06 17.28
C GLU A 194 13.35 -3.65 17.05
N ARG A 195 13.26 -3.16 15.80
CA ARG A 195 13.70 -1.82 15.40
C ARG A 195 12.70 -1.23 14.42
N GLU A 196 12.51 0.07 14.51
CA GLU A 196 11.80 0.81 13.47
C GLU A 196 12.64 0.84 12.19
N MET A 197 11.99 0.64 11.05
CA MET A 197 12.61 0.80 9.76
C MET A 197 13.10 2.25 9.62
N PRO A 198 14.39 2.49 9.30
CA PRO A 198 14.88 3.84 9.07
C PRO A 198 14.06 4.55 7.99
N LYS A 199 13.67 5.80 8.25
CA LYS A 199 12.92 6.64 7.30
C LYS A 199 13.85 7.50 6.44
N GLU A 200 14.88 8.05 7.08
CA GLU A 200 15.92 8.87 6.45
C GLU A 200 17.21 8.06 6.33
N ASP A 201 17.93 8.28 5.22
CA ASP A 201 19.18 7.57 4.87
C ASP A 201 19.11 6.07 5.20
N VAL A 202 18.15 5.39 4.54
CA VAL A 202 17.87 3.96 4.73
C VAL A 202 19.16 3.11 4.74
N PRO A 203 20.11 3.28 3.80
CA PRO A 203 21.35 2.52 3.82
C PRO A 203 22.18 2.73 5.09
N LEU A 204 22.38 3.97 5.54
CA LEU A 204 23.13 4.28 6.75
C LEU A 204 22.42 3.74 7.99
N GLY A 205 21.10 3.95 8.08
CA GLY A 205 20.28 3.48 9.19
C GLY A 205 20.33 1.96 9.34
N LEU A 206 20.19 1.21 8.25
CA LEU A 206 20.32 -0.25 8.26
C LEU A 206 21.72 -0.69 8.68
N ASN A 207 22.78 -0.07 8.14
CA ASN A 207 24.16 -0.36 8.54
C ASN A 207 24.41 -0.16 10.03
N LYS A 208 23.83 0.89 10.63
CA LYS A 208 23.87 1.12 12.07
C LYS A 208 23.18 -0.02 12.83
N ILE A 209 21.97 -0.41 12.40
CA ILE A 209 21.24 -1.52 13.00
C ILE A 209 22.06 -2.81 12.96
N TRP A 210 22.66 -3.16 11.80
CA TRP A 210 23.52 -4.35 11.66
C TRP A 210 24.72 -4.31 12.61
N GLY A 211 25.35 -3.15 12.76
CA GLY A 211 26.49 -2.95 13.68
C GLY A 211 26.10 -3.14 15.15
N GLU A 212 24.87 -2.76 15.53
CA GLU A 212 24.36 -2.90 16.90
C GLU A 212 23.93 -4.34 17.23
N VAL A 213 23.22 -5.01 16.31
CA VAL A 213 22.65 -6.35 16.56
C VAL A 213 23.63 -7.48 16.22
N GLY A 214 24.57 -7.22 15.32
CA GLY A 214 25.55 -8.19 14.82
C GLY A 214 24.95 -9.21 13.84
N ALA A 215 25.57 -10.39 13.76
CA ALA A 215 25.10 -11.46 12.88
C ALA A 215 23.71 -11.96 13.29
N LEU A 216 22.83 -12.11 12.29
CA LEU A 216 21.44 -12.54 12.44
C LEU A 216 21.19 -13.84 11.69
N ASP A 217 20.27 -14.64 12.22
CA ASP A 217 19.75 -15.86 11.59
C ASP A 217 18.45 -15.61 10.84
N GLY A 218 17.65 -14.62 11.27
CA GLY A 218 16.39 -14.25 10.65
C GLY A 218 16.14 -12.74 10.61
N VAL A 219 15.45 -12.27 9.57
CA VAL A 219 14.96 -10.88 9.46
C VAL A 219 13.51 -10.89 8.98
N ILE A 220 12.64 -10.18 9.69
CA ILE A 220 11.25 -9.90 9.31
C ILE A 220 11.14 -8.43 8.89
N THR A 221 10.47 -8.13 7.77
CA THR A 221 10.14 -6.76 7.35
C THR A 221 8.62 -6.56 7.33
N HIS A 222 8.14 -5.48 7.95
CA HIS A 222 6.71 -5.12 7.95
C HIS A 222 6.37 -4.01 6.93
N VAL A 223 7.38 -3.53 6.20
CA VAL A 223 7.23 -2.44 5.23
C VAL A 223 7.44 -3.00 3.82
N PRO A 224 6.37 -3.22 3.02
CA PRO A 224 6.47 -3.84 1.69
C PRO A 224 7.54 -3.21 0.80
N LYS A 225 7.51 -1.88 0.67
CA LYS A 225 8.46 -1.11 -0.14
C LYS A 225 9.91 -1.13 0.36
N ALA A 226 10.16 -1.59 1.59
CA ALA A 226 11.50 -1.61 2.17
C ALA A 226 12.24 -2.94 1.95
N THR A 227 11.53 -4.02 1.59
CA THR A 227 12.14 -5.36 1.47
C THR A 227 13.36 -5.35 0.54
N GLY A 228 13.26 -4.73 -0.64
CA GLY A 228 14.39 -4.61 -1.58
C GLY A 228 15.62 -3.92 -0.98
N ALA A 229 15.42 -2.80 -0.27
CA ALA A 229 16.51 -2.06 0.37
C ALA A 229 17.18 -2.84 1.51
N VAL A 230 16.38 -3.56 2.30
CA VAL A 230 16.90 -4.44 3.36
C VAL A 230 17.77 -5.55 2.75
N LEU A 231 17.29 -6.20 1.68
CA LEU A 231 18.02 -7.26 1.01
C LEU A 231 19.32 -6.75 0.35
N LEU A 232 19.29 -5.58 -0.27
CA LEU A 232 20.49 -4.93 -0.81
C LEU A 232 21.51 -4.63 0.29
N SER A 233 21.06 -4.12 1.44
CA SER A 233 21.94 -3.84 2.58
C SER A 233 22.57 -5.11 3.17
N LEU A 234 21.83 -6.23 3.17
CA LEU A 234 22.32 -7.54 3.62
C LEU A 234 23.40 -8.14 2.72
N GLU A 235 23.49 -7.79 1.43
CA GLU A 235 24.56 -8.30 0.55
C GLU A 235 25.95 -7.86 1.02
N GLY A 236 26.05 -6.66 1.62
CA GLY A 236 27.29 -6.13 2.20
C GLY A 236 27.66 -6.72 3.57
N GLN A 237 26.79 -7.54 4.17
CA GLN A 237 27.03 -8.13 5.48
C GLN A 237 27.77 -9.48 5.38
N PRO A 238 28.52 -9.91 6.42
CA PRO A 238 29.20 -11.21 6.42
C PRO A 238 28.26 -12.39 6.76
N PHE A 239 26.99 -12.12 7.04
CA PHE A 239 25.96 -13.10 7.37
C PHE A 239 24.85 -13.12 6.29
N ARG A 240 24.04 -14.18 6.29
CA ARG A 240 22.96 -14.40 5.32
C ARG A 240 21.72 -14.93 6.05
N PRO A 241 20.88 -14.07 6.62
CA PRO A 241 19.73 -14.49 7.41
C PRO A 241 18.61 -15.04 6.50
N VAL A 242 17.71 -15.84 7.07
CA VAL A 242 16.43 -16.17 6.45
C VAL A 242 15.54 -14.93 6.50
N THR A 243 14.96 -14.52 5.37
CA THR A 243 14.22 -13.26 5.26
C THR A 243 12.76 -13.47 4.90
N ILE A 244 11.85 -12.82 5.61
CA ILE A 244 10.42 -12.80 5.27
C ILE A 244 9.83 -11.38 5.32
N GLY A 245 9.09 -11.00 4.29
CA GLY A 245 8.40 -9.72 4.19
C GLY A 245 6.88 -9.80 4.22
N ILE A 246 6.23 -8.73 3.80
CA ILE A 246 4.78 -8.59 3.64
C ILE A 246 4.48 -7.80 2.37
N GLY A 247 3.40 -8.15 1.68
CA GLY A 247 2.87 -7.46 0.50
C GLY A 247 3.02 -8.26 -0.79
N ALA A 248 4.01 -9.16 -0.86
CA ALA A 248 4.24 -10.01 -2.04
C ALA A 248 4.36 -9.21 -3.35
N GLY A 249 5.10 -8.11 -3.28
CA GLY A 249 5.44 -7.23 -4.39
C GLY A 249 6.12 -7.90 -5.56
N LYS A 250 6.10 -7.23 -6.72
CA LYS A 250 6.77 -7.75 -7.91
C LYS A 250 8.27 -7.90 -7.68
N GLU A 251 8.91 -6.88 -7.12
CA GLU A 251 10.34 -6.92 -6.83
C GLU A 251 10.67 -8.01 -5.80
N ALA A 252 9.91 -8.11 -4.72
CA ALA A 252 10.08 -9.16 -3.71
C ALA A 252 9.93 -10.56 -4.33
N ALA A 253 8.92 -10.79 -5.16
CA ALA A 253 8.71 -12.04 -5.89
C ALA A 253 9.88 -12.38 -6.82
N GLN A 254 10.45 -11.39 -7.51
CA GLN A 254 11.64 -11.58 -8.35
C GLN A 254 12.89 -11.91 -7.52
N LEU A 255 13.04 -11.34 -6.32
CA LEU A 255 14.12 -11.63 -5.38
C LEU A 255 13.98 -13.03 -4.75
N ILE A 256 12.75 -13.50 -4.49
CA ILE A 256 12.46 -14.90 -4.13
C ILE A 256 12.83 -15.82 -5.30
N ALA A 257 12.43 -15.47 -6.53
CA ALA A 257 12.80 -16.21 -7.73
C ALA A 257 14.33 -16.27 -7.94
N GLY A 258 15.05 -15.21 -7.59
CA GLY A 258 16.52 -15.14 -7.57
C GLY A 258 17.19 -15.91 -6.42
N GLY A 259 16.43 -16.23 -5.36
CA GLY A 259 16.95 -16.90 -4.16
C GLY A 259 17.64 -15.98 -3.16
N HIS A 260 17.49 -14.66 -3.32
CA HIS A 260 18.00 -13.62 -2.41
C HIS A 260 17.02 -13.29 -1.28
N HIS A 261 15.73 -13.57 -1.48
CA HIS A 261 14.68 -13.49 -0.47
C HIS A 261 14.07 -14.87 -0.24
N ARG A 262 13.48 -15.14 0.94
CA ARG A 262 12.91 -16.46 1.24
C ARG A 262 11.40 -16.49 1.16
N ALA A 263 10.72 -15.50 1.69
CA ALA A 263 9.26 -15.51 1.69
C ALA A 263 8.62 -14.13 1.81
N GLU A 264 7.37 -14.03 1.43
CA GLU A 264 6.51 -12.86 1.58
C GLU A 264 5.15 -13.31 2.11
N VAL A 265 4.47 -12.53 2.93
CA VAL A 265 3.04 -12.75 3.19
C VAL A 265 2.22 -11.94 2.20
N ASP A 266 1.50 -12.62 1.31
CA ASP A 266 0.58 -12.01 0.36
C ASP A 266 -0.74 -11.66 1.05
N LEU A 267 -1.17 -10.40 0.90
CA LEU A 267 -2.40 -9.85 1.49
C LEU A 267 -3.62 -9.97 0.58
N GLU A 268 -3.45 -10.63 -0.58
CA GLU A 268 -4.51 -10.92 -1.56
C GLU A 268 -5.41 -9.71 -1.93
N PRO A 269 -4.84 -8.58 -2.40
CA PRO A 269 -5.59 -7.40 -2.82
C PRO A 269 -6.71 -7.67 -3.84
N GLU A 270 -6.58 -8.67 -4.71
CA GLU A 270 -7.63 -9.07 -5.66
C GLU A 270 -8.83 -9.71 -4.94
N THR A 271 -8.57 -10.62 -4.00
CA THR A 271 -9.61 -11.22 -3.15
C THR A 271 -10.30 -10.14 -2.31
N MET A 272 -9.52 -9.21 -1.77
CA MET A 272 -10.04 -8.04 -1.06
C MET A 272 -10.97 -7.18 -1.94
N ALA A 273 -10.59 -6.94 -3.20
CA ALA A 273 -11.43 -6.21 -4.16
C ALA A 273 -12.75 -6.94 -4.45
N GLY A 274 -12.70 -8.27 -4.56
CA GLY A 274 -13.87 -9.12 -4.70
C GLY A 274 -14.86 -8.96 -3.56
N TYR A 275 -14.39 -9.16 -2.33
CA TYR A 275 -15.21 -8.99 -1.13
C TYR A 275 -15.75 -7.57 -0.99
N ALA A 276 -14.91 -6.56 -1.27
CA ALA A 276 -15.33 -5.16 -1.20
C ALA A 276 -16.47 -4.82 -2.16
N LEU A 277 -16.40 -5.31 -3.41
CA LEU A 277 -17.47 -5.07 -4.38
C LEU A 277 -18.74 -5.82 -4.01
N GLU A 278 -18.63 -7.07 -3.57
CA GLU A 278 -19.78 -7.89 -3.18
C GLU A 278 -20.54 -7.27 -2.01
N ALA A 279 -19.82 -6.88 -0.96
CA ALA A 279 -20.38 -6.19 0.19
C ALA A 279 -21.06 -4.87 -0.22
N ALA A 280 -20.40 -4.06 -1.06
CA ALA A 280 -20.97 -2.81 -1.55
C ALA A 280 -22.25 -3.02 -2.36
N LEU A 281 -22.28 -4.06 -3.20
CA LEU A 281 -23.46 -4.40 -3.99
C LEU A 281 -24.64 -4.81 -3.11
N HIS A 282 -24.41 -5.66 -2.11
CA HIS A 282 -25.47 -6.09 -1.19
C HIS A 282 -25.96 -4.91 -0.34
N LEU A 283 -25.06 -4.12 0.23
CA LEU A 283 -25.43 -2.91 0.98
C LEU A 283 -26.25 -1.92 0.14
N ALA A 284 -25.87 -1.68 -1.12
CA ALA A 284 -26.63 -0.80 -2.02
C ALA A 284 -28.03 -1.32 -2.35
N GLN A 285 -28.21 -2.65 -2.41
CA GLN A 285 -29.45 -3.28 -2.88
C GLN A 285 -30.42 -3.62 -1.75
N THR A 286 -29.91 -4.12 -0.63
CA THR A 286 -30.71 -4.67 0.48
C THR A 286 -30.43 -3.98 1.81
N GLY A 287 -29.33 -3.23 1.92
CA GLY A 287 -28.89 -2.61 3.18
C GLY A 287 -28.18 -3.57 4.14
N GLU A 288 -27.97 -4.83 3.73
CA GLU A 288 -27.29 -5.89 4.49
C GLU A 288 -26.20 -6.51 3.61
N TRP A 289 -25.19 -7.15 4.20
CA TRP A 289 -24.16 -7.91 3.48
C TRP A 289 -23.74 -9.15 4.28
N GLU A 290 -23.16 -10.14 3.59
CA GLU A 290 -22.64 -11.34 4.23
C GLU A 290 -21.22 -11.07 4.75
N PHE A 291 -20.95 -11.46 5.99
CA PHE A 291 -19.67 -11.25 6.66
C PHE A 291 -19.39 -12.42 7.61
N ASP A 292 -18.12 -12.63 7.95
CA ASP A 292 -17.67 -13.81 8.70
C ASP A 292 -17.86 -13.67 10.21
N ASP A 293 -17.61 -12.47 10.76
CA ASP A 293 -17.63 -12.25 12.21
C ASP A 293 -17.89 -10.79 12.58
N TRP A 294 -17.87 -10.49 13.88
CA TRP A 294 -17.84 -9.15 14.43
C TRP A 294 -16.46 -8.88 15.02
N VAL A 295 -15.91 -7.69 14.76
CA VAL A 295 -14.66 -7.24 15.36
C VAL A 295 -14.92 -6.05 16.28
N ASP A 296 -14.28 -6.07 17.45
CA ASP A 296 -14.19 -4.95 18.36
C ASP A 296 -13.11 -4.00 17.85
N ASN A 297 -13.50 -2.77 17.50
CA ASN A 297 -12.56 -1.72 17.09
C ASN A 297 -12.32 -0.68 18.18
N GLY A 298 -12.64 -0.99 19.43
CA GLY A 298 -12.56 -0.09 20.58
C GLY A 298 -13.96 0.32 21.05
N ALA A 299 -14.50 1.38 20.46
CA ALA A 299 -15.80 1.92 20.84
C ALA A 299 -16.99 1.20 20.19
N TYR A 300 -16.78 0.39 19.14
CA TYR A 300 -17.85 -0.25 18.37
C TYR A 300 -17.56 -1.73 18.09
N GLN A 301 -18.63 -2.49 17.89
CA GLN A 301 -18.56 -3.77 17.19
C GLN A 301 -19.01 -3.55 15.74
N ILE A 302 -18.16 -3.97 14.81
CA ILE A 302 -18.42 -3.80 13.38
C ILE A 302 -18.41 -5.16 12.67
N PRO A 303 -19.29 -5.39 11.66
CA PRO A 303 -19.23 -6.58 10.84
C PRO A 303 -17.88 -6.67 10.10
N VAL A 304 -17.26 -7.84 10.05
CA VAL A 304 -15.96 -8.04 9.41
C VAL A 304 -15.96 -9.23 8.45
N GLN A 305 -15.32 -9.01 7.31
CA GLN A 305 -14.87 -10.05 6.39
C GLN A 305 -13.34 -10.01 6.34
N TYR A 306 -12.68 -11.03 6.92
CA TYR A 306 -11.24 -11.10 6.83
C TYR A 306 -10.81 -11.64 5.46
N VAL A 307 -9.85 -10.95 4.85
CA VAL A 307 -9.21 -11.39 3.62
C VAL A 307 -8.20 -12.48 3.99
N PRO A 308 -8.19 -13.63 3.28
CA PRO A 308 -7.17 -14.62 3.49
C PRO A 308 -5.78 -14.06 3.21
N SER A 309 -4.80 -14.57 3.93
CA SER A 309 -3.37 -14.35 3.68
C SER A 309 -2.69 -15.68 3.45
N ARG A 310 -1.54 -15.61 2.77
CA ARG A 310 -0.73 -16.79 2.44
C ARG A 310 0.75 -16.44 2.38
N VAL A 311 1.58 -17.37 2.86
CA VAL A 311 3.03 -17.29 2.70
C VAL A 311 3.40 -17.69 1.28
N ILE A 312 4.05 -16.77 0.57
CA ILE A 312 4.66 -16.99 -0.75
C ILE A 312 6.13 -17.33 -0.57
N THR A 313 6.55 -18.43 -1.15
CA THR A 313 7.93 -18.89 -1.22
C THR A 313 8.26 -19.24 -2.67
N ARG A 314 9.48 -19.70 -2.94
CA ARG A 314 9.87 -20.12 -4.30
C ARG A 314 8.96 -21.23 -4.85
N GLU A 315 8.42 -22.07 -3.96
CA GLU A 315 7.63 -23.24 -4.30
C GLU A 315 6.23 -22.91 -4.83
N ASN A 316 5.69 -21.71 -4.57
CA ASN A 316 4.34 -21.31 -4.95
C ASN A 316 4.28 -19.90 -5.60
N LEU A 317 5.38 -19.42 -6.18
CA LEU A 317 5.44 -18.12 -6.88
C LEU A 317 4.44 -18.01 -8.04
N ASP A 318 3.98 -19.14 -8.59
CA ASP A 318 2.95 -19.20 -9.62
C ASP A 318 1.62 -18.58 -9.18
N LEU A 319 1.33 -18.59 -7.89
CA LEU A 319 0.16 -17.92 -7.30
C LEU A 319 0.12 -16.41 -7.51
N LEU A 320 1.25 -15.80 -7.88
CA LEU A 320 1.37 -14.37 -8.16
C LEU A 320 1.42 -14.04 -9.65
N GLN A 321 1.36 -15.03 -10.55
CA GLN A 321 1.52 -14.79 -11.99
C GLN A 321 0.40 -13.97 -12.60
N ASP A 322 -0.84 -14.13 -12.11
CA ASP A 322 -1.97 -13.34 -12.59
C ASP A 322 -1.78 -11.84 -12.26
N ARG A 323 -1.18 -11.54 -11.10
CA ARG A 323 -0.88 -10.17 -10.64
C ARG A 323 0.35 -9.58 -11.35
N HIS A 324 1.46 -10.31 -11.35
CA HIS A 324 2.77 -9.77 -11.73
C HIS A 324 3.21 -10.13 -13.16
N GLY A 325 2.44 -10.99 -13.82
CA GLY A 325 2.83 -11.64 -15.06
C GLY A 325 3.99 -12.62 -14.84
N LYS A 326 4.84 -12.76 -15.86
CA LYS A 326 6.04 -13.59 -15.76
C LYS A 326 7.01 -13.02 -14.72
N ILE A 327 7.30 -13.80 -13.69
CA ILE A 327 8.27 -13.45 -12.64
C ILE A 327 9.65 -13.96 -13.05
N GLU A 328 10.53 -13.04 -13.43
CA GLU A 328 11.91 -13.35 -13.79
C GLU A 328 12.84 -13.14 -12.58
N PRO A 329 13.81 -14.03 -12.34
CA PRO A 329 14.78 -13.88 -11.25
C PRO A 329 15.54 -12.55 -11.32
N LYS A 330 15.70 -11.88 -10.17
CA LYS A 330 16.41 -10.60 -10.03
C LYS A 330 17.44 -10.67 -8.90
N ARG A 331 18.54 -9.91 -9.01
CA ARG A 331 19.49 -9.67 -7.91
C ARG A 331 19.17 -8.38 -7.15
N PRO A 332 19.58 -8.25 -5.88
CA PRO A 332 19.34 -7.03 -5.11
C PRO A 332 19.95 -5.76 -5.72
N ASP A 333 21.05 -5.88 -6.48
CA ASP A 333 21.77 -4.78 -7.13
C ASP A 333 21.28 -4.46 -8.56
N ASP A 334 20.34 -5.24 -9.11
CA ASP A 334 19.76 -4.98 -10.43
C ASP A 334 18.79 -3.80 -10.35
N HIS A 335 19.27 -2.57 -10.54
CA HIS A 335 18.43 -1.38 -10.61
C HIS A 335 17.63 -1.33 -11.92
N SER A 336 16.48 -2.02 -11.98
CA SER A 336 15.37 -1.56 -12.81
C SER A 336 14.67 -0.42 -12.07
N SER A 337 14.89 0.81 -12.52
CA SER A 337 14.18 2.03 -12.10
C SER A 337 12.67 1.78 -11.92
N GLY A 338 12.22 1.66 -10.67
CA GLY A 338 10.80 1.41 -10.37
C GLY A 338 10.40 1.62 -8.90
N GLY A 339 11.35 1.58 -7.97
CA GLY A 339 11.14 1.86 -6.54
C GLY A 339 12.16 2.87 -6.03
N ALA A 340 12.27 4.03 -6.67
CA ALA A 340 13.07 5.12 -6.13
C ALA A 340 12.22 5.83 -5.08
N TRP A 341 12.65 5.76 -3.81
CA TRP A 341 12.25 6.69 -2.77
C TRP A 341 12.56 8.10 -3.25
N GLN A 342 11.55 8.76 -3.79
CA GLN A 342 11.61 10.17 -4.16
C GLN A 342 10.91 10.93 -3.05
N GLU A 343 11.72 11.54 -2.17
CA GLU A 343 11.30 12.54 -1.21
C GLU A 343 10.60 13.69 -1.95
N ASN A 344 9.32 13.88 -1.69
CA ASN A 344 8.64 15.13 -2.02
C ASN A 344 9.02 16.16 -0.95
N SER A 345 9.99 17.02 -1.27
CA SER A 345 10.11 18.31 -0.63
C SER A 345 9.02 19.23 -1.18
N ASP A 346 8.14 19.71 -0.31
CA ASP A 346 7.10 20.69 -0.63
C ASP A 346 7.67 21.93 -1.35
N GLU A 347 7.29 22.14 -2.61
CA GLU A 347 7.32 23.46 -3.24
C GLU A 347 5.92 23.89 -3.68
N GLN A 348 5.50 25.03 -3.14
CA GLN A 348 4.27 25.72 -3.51
C GLN A 348 4.33 26.20 -4.96
N GLY A 349 3.39 25.67 -5.77
CA GLY A 349 2.67 26.37 -6.83
C GLY A 349 3.42 27.28 -7.81
N GLY A 350 3.55 26.83 -9.06
CA GLY A 350 3.79 27.72 -10.19
C GLY A 350 3.98 27.03 -11.54
N GLN A 351 2.90 26.99 -12.33
CA GLN A 351 2.81 26.86 -13.80
C GLN A 351 3.73 25.87 -14.57
N GLU A 352 3.06 24.98 -15.31
CA GLU A 352 3.60 24.21 -16.44
C GLU A 352 4.49 25.05 -17.37
N GLN A 353 5.74 24.64 -17.51
CA GLN A 353 6.47 24.74 -18.77
C GLN A 353 7.47 23.60 -18.93
N ASN A 354 7.24 22.84 -20.00
CA ASN A 354 8.03 21.74 -20.51
C ASN A 354 9.52 22.15 -20.68
N ARG A 355 10.42 21.57 -19.87
CA ARG A 355 11.88 21.61 -20.11
C ARG A 355 12.47 20.22 -19.82
N ASP A 356 13.05 19.63 -20.85
CA ASP A 356 14.02 18.53 -20.76
C ASP A 356 15.04 18.86 -19.66
N SER A 357 15.04 18.09 -18.57
CA SER A 357 16.07 18.18 -17.53
C SER A 357 17.36 17.53 -18.05
N GLN A 358 18.14 18.29 -18.81
CA GLN A 358 19.52 17.92 -19.14
C GLN A 358 20.37 17.97 -17.87
N GLY A 359 20.54 16.83 -17.21
CA GLY A 359 21.45 16.69 -16.07
C GLY A 359 22.90 17.04 -16.43
N ALA A 360 23.62 17.62 -15.47
CA ALA A 360 25.01 18.04 -15.63
C ALA A 360 25.97 16.85 -15.74
N LYS A 361 26.97 16.97 -16.62
CA LYS A 361 28.02 15.96 -16.82
C LYS A 361 29.32 16.38 -16.14
N ILE A 362 29.79 15.57 -15.20
CA ILE A 362 31.08 15.77 -14.52
C ILE A 362 32.11 14.84 -15.16
N LYS A 363 33.25 15.40 -15.58
CA LYS A 363 34.41 14.63 -16.07
C LYS A 363 35.58 14.81 -15.12
N VAL A 364 36.04 13.72 -14.52
CA VAL A 364 37.21 13.68 -13.64
C VAL A 364 38.35 13.00 -14.39
N LYS A 365 39.51 13.67 -14.48
CA LYS A 365 40.72 13.09 -15.07
C LYS A 365 41.74 12.78 -13.98
N LEU A 366 42.11 11.52 -13.86
CA LEU A 366 43.09 11.03 -12.90
C LEU A 366 44.52 11.24 -13.43
N LYS A 367 45.50 11.26 -12.52
CA LYS A 367 46.92 11.52 -12.84
C LYS A 367 47.55 10.42 -13.72
N ASP A 368 47.00 9.21 -13.67
CA ASP A 368 47.40 8.09 -14.53
C ASP A 368 46.80 8.15 -15.95
N GLY A 369 46.01 9.19 -16.24
CA GLY A 369 45.39 9.43 -17.53
C GLY A 369 43.97 8.87 -17.68
N GLN A 370 43.45 8.13 -16.69
CA GLN A 370 42.07 7.65 -16.71
C GLN A 370 41.07 8.81 -16.62
N GLN A 371 39.92 8.66 -17.27
CA GLN A 371 38.81 9.62 -17.23
C GLN A 371 37.55 8.92 -16.75
N LEU A 372 36.88 9.51 -15.77
CA LEU A 372 35.60 9.07 -15.24
C LEU A 372 34.54 10.13 -15.59
N GLU A 373 33.41 9.70 -16.13
CA GLU A 373 32.27 10.57 -16.50
C GLU A 373 31.05 10.17 -15.67
N PHE A 374 30.46 11.14 -14.98
CA PHE A 374 29.26 10.98 -14.17
C PHE A 374 28.17 11.92 -14.69
N GLN A 375 26.93 11.43 -14.76
CA GLN A 375 25.77 12.26 -15.09
C GLN A 375 24.91 12.43 -13.84
N VAL A 376 24.76 13.68 -13.41
CA VAL A 376 24.00 14.02 -12.20
C VAL A 376 22.74 14.78 -12.64
N PRO A 377 21.54 14.36 -12.20
CA PRO A 377 20.32 15.11 -12.45
C PRO A 377 20.34 16.42 -11.65
N GLY A 378 20.02 17.54 -12.30
CA GLY A 378 20.03 18.88 -11.68
C GLY A 378 21.32 19.68 -11.92
N GLU A 379 21.34 20.91 -11.39
CA GLU A 379 22.50 21.81 -11.44
C GLU A 379 23.48 21.51 -10.29
N ILE A 380 24.79 21.57 -10.57
CA ILE A 380 25.83 21.28 -9.57
C ILE A 380 26.15 22.57 -8.81
N GLU A 381 25.84 22.61 -7.52
CA GLU A 381 26.15 23.76 -6.65
C GLU A 381 27.61 23.78 -6.17
N GLY A 382 28.26 22.61 -6.04
CA GLY A 382 29.66 22.51 -5.65
C GLY A 382 30.22 21.10 -5.80
N VAL A 383 31.56 20.99 -5.90
CA VAL A 383 32.29 19.71 -5.93
C VAL A 383 33.41 19.77 -4.89
N GLU A 384 33.34 18.92 -3.87
CA GLU A 384 34.38 18.79 -2.84
C GLU A 384 35.17 17.50 -3.05
N ILE A 385 36.51 17.59 -2.99
CA ILE A 385 37.41 16.44 -3.14
C ILE A 385 38.19 16.27 -1.83
N GLN A 386 37.88 15.23 -1.06
CA GLN A 386 38.65 14.86 0.12
C GLN A 386 39.73 13.84 -0.22
N GLY A 387 40.97 14.16 0.15
CA GLY A 387 42.10 13.22 0.07
C GLY A 387 42.95 13.33 1.34
N GLU A 388 43.48 12.20 1.80
CA GLU A 388 44.40 12.16 2.94
C GLU A 388 45.71 12.90 2.59
N LYS A 389 46.04 13.95 3.35
CA LYS A 389 47.35 14.60 3.30
C LYS A 389 48.39 13.68 3.96
N GLN A 390 49.32 13.17 3.17
CA GLN A 390 50.61 12.72 3.70
C GLN A 390 51.49 13.95 3.95
N ASP A 391 51.94 14.05 5.19
CA ASP A 391 52.90 15.03 5.68
C ASP A 391 54.29 14.77 5.07
N ALA A 392 54.85 15.75 4.39
CA ALA A 392 56.26 15.75 3.98
C ALA A 392 56.79 17.19 3.97
N GLY A 393 57.87 17.39 4.71
CA GLY A 393 58.43 18.69 5.08
C GLY A 393 59.01 19.52 3.95
N GLN A 394 58.94 20.84 4.20
CA GLN A 394 60.03 21.81 4.08
C GLN A 394 60.76 21.91 2.73
N GLN A 395 60.47 22.98 1.99
CA GLN A 395 61.54 23.84 1.47
C GLN A 395 61.06 25.26 1.18
N ASP A 396 61.87 26.17 1.72
CA ASP A 396 61.91 27.61 1.57
C ASP A 396 62.28 27.99 0.13
N ASP A 397 61.58 28.96 -0.46
CA ASP A 397 62.16 29.88 -1.44
C ASP A 397 61.22 31.06 -1.68
N GLY A 398 61.72 32.25 -1.34
CA GLY A 398 60.99 33.51 -1.44
C GLY A 398 60.91 34.10 -2.85
N LYS A 399 59.97 35.04 -3.00
CA LYS A 399 60.03 36.31 -3.78
C LYS A 399 58.64 36.94 -3.75
N GLN A 400 58.44 38.07 -3.09
CA GLN A 400 58.59 39.44 -3.60
C GLN A 400 57.72 39.79 -4.81
N GLY A 401 56.93 40.86 -4.62
CA GLY A 401 56.23 41.64 -5.65
C GLY A 401 54.71 41.53 -5.50
N GLY A 402 53.94 42.55 -5.12
CA GLY A 402 54.17 43.98 -5.07
C GLY A 402 52.98 44.68 -5.70
N GLN A 403 52.41 45.67 -4.99
CA GLN A 403 51.48 46.71 -5.49
C GLN A 403 50.15 46.20 -6.10
N GLN A 404 49.02 46.86 -6.08
CA GLN A 404 48.57 48.22 -5.78
C GLN A 404 47.06 48.03 -5.56
N GLY A 405 46.45 48.64 -4.57
CA GLY A 405 45.80 49.92 -4.79
C GLY A 405 44.75 50.11 -3.71
N GLN A 406 44.96 51.17 -2.94
CA GLN A 406 43.93 51.81 -2.14
C GLN A 406 42.88 52.39 -3.08
N ASP A 407 41.62 52.35 -2.65
CA ASP A 407 40.70 53.49 -2.64
C ASP A 407 39.63 53.13 -1.59
N GLU A 408 39.70 53.78 -0.42
CA GLU A 408 38.86 54.92 -0.03
C GLU A 408 37.41 54.49 0.20
N GLN A 409 37.07 54.32 1.48
CA GLN A 409 36.44 55.33 2.35
C GLN A 409 34.92 55.27 2.25
N GLY A 410 34.27 55.21 3.42
CA GLY A 410 32.89 55.66 3.52
C GLY A 410 32.01 54.88 4.49
N GLY A 411 32.33 54.98 5.78
CA GLY A 411 31.40 55.57 6.76
C GLY A 411 30.11 54.82 7.15
N GLY A 412 29.93 54.74 8.47
CA GLY A 412 28.61 54.83 9.13
C GLY A 412 27.94 53.47 9.36
N GLN A 413 27.91 52.93 10.57
CA GLN A 413 27.16 53.35 11.77
C GLN A 413 26.08 52.28 12.06
N GLN A 414 26.28 51.60 13.18
CA GLN A 414 25.28 51.22 14.18
C GLN A 414 23.85 50.92 13.68
N LYS A 415 23.44 49.65 13.76
CA LYS A 415 22.69 49.13 14.91
C LYS A 415 22.63 47.60 14.87
#